data_AF-A0A1J5GVG8-F1
#
_entry.id   AF-A0A1J5GVG8-F1
#
_cell.length_a   1.000
_cell.length_b   1.000
_cell.length_c   1.000
_cell.angle_alpha   90.00
_cell.angle_beta   90.00
_cell.angle_gamma   90.00
#
_symmetry.space_group_name_H-M   'P 1'
#
loop_
_entity.id
_entity.type
_entity.pdbx_description
1 polymer ?
#
loop_
_entity_poly.entity_id
_entity_poly.type
_entity_poly.pdbx_seq_one_letter_code
_entity_poly.pdbx_strand_id
1 'polypeptide(L)'
;MKQATLCLLIKRDSKEILLAMKKRGFGVGKWNGVGGKFDEIPLLKMWDDDKFWLPHVLQGKKLKAEFVFNKEEKISQKLVEIVKNF
;
A
#
# COMPACT_ATOMS: atom_id res chain seq x y z
N MET A 1 -14.12 -18.64 -0.82
CA MET A 1 -12.88 -17.97 -0.34
C MET A 1 -12.95 -16.50 -0.68
N LYS A 2 -12.49 -15.60 0.22
CA LYS A 2 -12.33 -14.18 -0.14
C LYS A 2 -10.95 -13.98 -0.76
N GLN A 3 -10.90 -13.38 -1.94
CA GLN A 3 -9.65 -12.95 -2.55
C GLN A 3 -9.15 -11.72 -1.79
N ALA A 4 -7.86 -11.69 -1.45
CA ALA A 4 -7.23 -10.57 -0.75
C ALA A 4 -5.82 -10.35 -1.31
N THR A 5 -5.39 -9.09 -1.30
CA THR A 5 -4.03 -8.70 -1.69
C THR A 5 -3.21 -8.39 -0.45
N LEU A 6 -2.03 -9.00 -0.33
CA LEU A 6 -1.09 -8.71 0.74
C LEU A 6 -0.16 -7.57 0.31
N CYS A 7 -0.28 -6.41 0.96
CA CYS A 7 0.66 -5.30 0.82
C CYS A 7 1.62 -5.30 2.01
N LEU A 8 2.92 -5.25 1.74
CA LEU A 8 3.97 -5.19 2.74
C LEU A 8 4.72 -3.86 2.57
N LEU A 9 4.79 -3.05 3.62
CA LEU A 9 5.66 -1.88 3.63
C LEU A 9 7.06 -2.34 4.05
N ILE A 10 8.03 -2.20 3.15
CA ILE A 10 9.42 -2.63 3.36
C ILE A 10 10.27 -1.37 3.51
N LYS A 11 11.16 -1.36 4.50
CA LYS A 11 12.12 -0.25 4.64
C LYS A 11 13.14 -0.32 3.50
N ARG A 12 13.43 0.83 2.89
CA ARG A 12 14.30 0.94 1.71
C ARG A 12 15.64 0.21 1.94
N ASP A 13 16.04 -0.59 0.95
CA ASP A 13 17.27 -1.38 0.93
C ASP A 13 17.45 -2.33 2.13
N SER A 14 16.36 -2.72 2.80
CA SER A 14 16.38 -3.63 3.94
C SER A 14 15.40 -4.79 3.75
N LYS A 15 15.57 -5.85 4.56
CA LYS A 15 14.65 -6.99 4.62
C LYS A 15 13.62 -6.83 5.74
N GLU A 16 13.46 -5.63 6.27
CA GLU A 16 12.56 -5.32 7.38
C GLU A 16 11.19 -4.87 6.85
N ILE A 17 10.13 -5.39 7.47
CA ILE A 17 8.74 -5.08 7.14
C ILE A 17 8.07 -4.32 8.30
N LEU A 18 7.28 -3.31 7.98
CA LEU A 18 6.53 -2.55 8.99
C LEU A 18 5.32 -3.34 9.48
N LEU A 19 5.27 -3.55 10.79
CA LEU A 19 4.16 -4.19 11.48
C LEU A 19 3.46 -3.19 12.41
N ALA A 20 2.18 -3.41 12.65
CA ALA A 20 1.38 -2.69 13.63
C ALA A 20 0.74 -3.67 14.63
N MET A 21 0.71 -3.27 15.91
CA MET A 21 0.02 -4.03 16.93
C MET A 21 -1.49 -3.82 16.83
N LYS A 22 -2.23 -4.93 16.86
CA LYS A 22 -3.69 -4.87 16.80
C LYS A 22 -4.28 -4.42 18.13
N LYS A 23 -4.90 -3.23 18.12
CA LYS A 23 -5.53 -2.63 19.30
C LYS A 23 -6.94 -3.14 19.61
N ARG A 24 -7.67 -3.69 18.62
CA ARG A 24 -9.08 -4.11 18.77
C ARG A 24 -9.48 -5.31 17.88
N GLY A 25 -10.52 -6.04 18.28
CA GLY A 25 -11.11 -7.16 17.52
C GLY A 25 -10.33 -8.48 17.59
N PHE A 26 -10.56 -9.38 16.64
CA PHE A 26 -9.88 -10.69 16.60
C PHE A 26 -8.35 -10.54 16.46
N GLY A 27 -7.55 -11.12 17.36
CA GLY A 27 -6.09 -11.05 17.31
C GLY A 27 -5.49 -9.81 18.00
N VAL A 28 -6.21 -9.18 18.94
CA VAL A 28 -5.68 -8.13 19.82
C VAL A 28 -4.39 -8.57 20.51
N GLY A 29 -3.45 -7.63 20.65
CA GLY A 29 -2.15 -7.86 21.29
C GLY A 29 -1.13 -8.58 20.39
N LYS A 30 -1.51 -8.99 19.18
CA LYS A 30 -0.59 -9.55 18.19
C LYS A 30 -0.15 -8.48 17.18
N TRP A 31 1.04 -8.68 16.64
CA TRP A 31 1.57 -7.89 15.51
C TRP A 31 0.99 -8.39 14.20
N ASN A 32 0.67 -7.48 13.28
CA ASN A 32 0.22 -7.79 11.92
C ASN A 32 0.75 -6.75 10.91
N GLY A 33 0.65 -7.02 9.62
CA GLY A 33 0.89 -6.00 8.58
C GLY A 33 -0.04 -4.80 8.76
N VAL A 34 0.46 -3.61 8.43
CA VAL A 34 -0.36 -2.39 8.38
C VAL A 34 -1.41 -2.50 7.27
N GLY A 35 -2.64 -2.10 7.55
CA GLY A 35 -3.76 -2.19 6.60
C GLY A 35 -5.13 -2.30 7.27
N GLY A 36 -6.20 -2.31 6.47
CA GLY A 36 -7.59 -2.31 6.93
C GLY A 36 -8.53 -3.08 6.00
N LYS A 37 -9.80 -3.22 6.40
CA LYS A 37 -10.86 -3.81 5.55
C LYS A 37 -11.13 -2.87 4.36
N PHE A 38 -11.45 -3.48 3.21
CA PHE A 38 -11.66 -2.82 1.91
C PHE A 38 -12.90 -1.92 1.86
N ASP A 39 -13.89 -2.17 2.73
CA ASP A 39 -15.27 -1.73 2.52
C ASP A 39 -15.45 -0.19 2.43
N GLU A 40 -14.46 0.61 2.85
CA GLU A 40 -14.47 2.07 2.75
C GLU A 40 -13.06 2.65 2.54
N ILE A 41 -12.37 2.35 1.42
CA ILE A 41 -11.07 3.00 1.12
C ILE A 41 -11.31 4.49 0.88
N PRO A 42 -10.86 5.41 1.76
CA PRO A 42 -11.09 6.83 1.59
C PRO A 42 -10.00 7.41 0.67
N LEU A 43 -9.98 7.03 -0.60
CA LEU A 43 -8.94 7.41 -1.59
C LEU A 43 -8.66 8.92 -1.63
N LEU A 44 -9.65 9.75 -1.31
CA LEU A 44 -9.53 11.21 -1.28
C LEU A 44 -8.84 11.76 -0.01
N LYS A 45 -8.76 10.97 1.06
CA LYS A 45 -8.07 11.29 2.33
C LYS A 45 -6.72 10.59 2.48
N MET A 46 -6.32 9.85 1.44
CA MET A 46 -5.10 9.07 1.38
C MET A 46 -3.99 9.90 0.72
N TRP A 47 -2.76 9.37 0.73
CA TRP A 47 -1.65 10.04 0.04
C TRP A 47 -1.96 10.13 -1.46
N ASP A 48 -1.48 11.18 -2.12
CA ASP A 48 -1.85 11.43 -3.52
C ASP A 48 -1.40 10.30 -4.46
N ASP A 49 -0.34 9.58 -4.11
CA ASP A 49 0.19 8.44 -4.87
C ASP A 49 -0.73 7.22 -4.85
N ASP A 50 -1.49 7.03 -3.76
CA ASP A 50 -2.41 5.89 -3.57
C ASP A 50 -3.43 5.80 -4.70
N LYS A 51 -3.84 6.94 -5.27
CA LYS A 51 -4.77 7.00 -6.41
C LYS A 51 -4.21 6.34 -7.68
N PHE A 52 -2.89 6.23 -7.80
CA PHE A 52 -2.23 5.71 -9.00
C PHE A 52 -1.88 4.23 -8.88
N TRP A 53 -1.36 3.77 -7.73
CA TRP A 53 -0.96 2.37 -7.58
C TRP A 53 -2.09 1.47 -7.06
N LEU A 54 -2.93 1.96 -6.14
CA LEU A 54 -3.89 1.13 -5.41
C LEU A 54 -4.95 0.49 -6.32
N PRO A 55 -5.57 1.20 -7.31
CA PRO A 55 -6.55 0.57 -8.19
C PRO A 55 -5.98 -0.61 -9.00
N HIS A 56 -4.70 -0.54 -9.39
CA HIS A 56 -4.05 -1.61 -10.13
C HIS A 56 -3.81 -2.84 -9.26
N VAL A 57 -3.34 -2.63 -8.02
CA VAL A 57 -3.15 -3.69 -7.04
C VAL A 57 -4.48 -4.38 -6.69
N LEU A 58 -5.55 -3.59 -6.55
CA LEU A 58 -6.90 -4.09 -6.27
C LEU A 58 -7.48 -4.92 -7.43
N GLN A 59 -7.09 -4.63 -8.67
CA GLN A 59 -7.42 -5.43 -9.85
C GLN A 59 -6.53 -6.69 -9.98
N GLY A 60 -5.65 -6.96 -9.02
CA GLY A 60 -4.73 -8.11 -9.04
C GLY A 60 -3.53 -7.92 -9.97
N LYS A 61 -3.26 -6.70 -10.47
CA LYS A 61 -2.09 -6.41 -11.29
C LYS A 61 -0.85 -6.29 -10.41
N LYS A 62 0.29 -6.75 -10.91
CA LYS A 62 1.61 -6.45 -10.34
C LYS A 62 2.14 -5.18 -11.00
N LEU A 63 2.85 -4.35 -10.25
CA LEU A 63 3.40 -3.11 -10.78
C LEU A 63 4.72 -2.71 -10.10
N LYS A 64 5.53 -1.95 -10.81
CA LYS A 64 6.59 -1.10 -10.25
C LYS A 64 6.11 0.34 -10.32
N ALA A 65 6.16 1.06 -9.21
CA ALA A 65 5.75 2.45 -9.15
C ALA A 65 6.78 3.29 -8.40
N GLU A 66 7.07 4.47 -8.92
CA GLU A 66 7.96 5.46 -8.32
C GLU A 66 7.25 6.81 -8.31
N PHE A 67 7.34 7.53 -7.19
CA PHE A 67 6.74 8.84 -7.01
C PHE A 67 7.78 9.78 -6.40
N VAL A 68 7.96 10.95 -7.01
CA VAL A 68 8.80 12.02 -6.48
C VAL A 68 7.87 13.12 -6.00
N PHE A 69 8.03 13.54 -4.75
CA PHE A 69 7.26 14.62 -4.15
C PHE A 69 8.09 15.91 -4.11
N ASN A 70 7.44 17.04 -4.37
CA ASN A 70 8.05 18.35 -4.18
C ASN A 70 7.95 18.79 -2.70
N LYS A 71 8.47 19.99 -2.40
CA LYS A 71 8.44 20.57 -1.05
C LYS A 71 7.03 20.87 -0.51
N GLU A 72 6.01 20.85 -1.37
CA GLU A 72 4.61 21.06 -1.03
C GLU A 72 3.85 19.74 -0.88
N GLU A 73 4.57 18.61 -0.79
CA GLU A 73 4.01 17.25 -0.71
C GLU A 73 3.12 16.88 -1.91
N LYS A 74 3.33 17.53 -3.06
CA LYS A 74 2.67 17.16 -4.32
C LYS A 74 3.58 16.34 -5.20
N ILE A 75 3.00 15.40 -5.94
CA ILE A 75 3.74 14.58 -6.90
C ILE A 75 4.27 15.47 -8.02
N SER A 76 5.59 15.51 -8.19
CA SER A 76 6.29 16.21 -9.26
C SER A 76 6.70 15.29 -10.40
N GLN A 77 6.98 14.03 -10.11
CA GLN A 77 7.27 13.00 -11.11
C GLN A 77 6.66 11.67 -10.68
N LYS A 78 6.22 10.85 -11.65
CA LYS A 78 5.70 9.51 -11.40
C LYS A 78 6.05 8.55 -12.52
N LEU A 79 6.31 7.30 -12.14
CA LEU A 79 6.38 6.14 -13.02
C LEU A 79 5.44 5.08 -12.46
N VAL A 80 4.58 4.50 -13.31
CA VAL A 80 3.70 3.38 -12.93
C VAL A 80 3.74 2.39 -14.07
N GLU A 81 4.42 1.27 -13.86
CA GLU A 81 4.61 0.21 -14.86
C GLU A 81 3.93 -1.07 -14.39
N ILE A 82 2.99 -1.59 -15.18
CA ILE A 82 2.39 -2.90 -14.92
C ILE A 82 3.36 -3.98 -15.38
N VAL A 83 3.78 -4.83 -14.45
CA VAL A 83 4.75 -5.89 -14.71
C VAL A 83 4.08 -7.26 -14.68
N LYS A 84 4.64 -8.23 -15.41
CA LYS A 84 4.17 -9.62 -15.35
C LYS A 84 4.78 -10.37 -14.16
N ASN A 85 6.02 -10.02 -13.79
CA ASN A 85 6.83 -10.64 -12.74
C ASN A 85 7.67 -9.58 -11.99
N PHE A 86 8.10 -9.89 -10.76
CA PHE A 86 8.93 -9.02 -9.92
C PHE A 86 10.41 -9.37 -10.07
#